data_AF-A0AAD1IUH2-F1
#
_entry.id   AF-A0AAD1IUH2-F1
#
_cell.length_a   1.000
_cell.length_b   1.000
_cell.length_c   1.000
_cell.angle_alpha   90.00
_cell.angle_beta   90.00
_cell.angle_gamma   90.00
#
_symmetry.space_group_name_H-M   'P 1'
#
loop_
_entity.id
_entity.type
_entity.pdbx_description
1 polymer ?
#
loop_
_entity_poly.entity_id
_entity_poly.type
_entity_poly.pdbx_seq_one_letter_code
_entity_poly.pdbx_strand_id
1 'polypeptide(L)'
;MIDERGHRHLRRAEHLDPIWRLWDGLPAQWRGPVLGPGIENWASLTENDWPHLDLSGLPDPFAAELAWMAHWQAGDGTRVSVLAMAQFANIIRRAIAEGRTFAPSIRAMDYNAAAALQGWFYASRGKRLPSPRGRARVHGLFGFARHALIAACHDGPWWQLDFWHPRCDPRIPLTDREPVANYGCPPGHIQLPWLRAAVKWHLGTSLESGMLRWTTVSQERMRSFRRFDNWLTTSFDDPTDILGDPTTAVEQAAAFARWTAVAANRVTRESDTRHLGRPVPTRGINDDLRAVAGLLDFVAANPGEARTVLGADPWQHVTAAHAASWFGRVTRIPHQRGFNDANYIDDHALAQITAALPLIGLPAPSR
;
A
#
# COMPACT_ATOMS: atom_id res chain seq x y z
N MET A 1 -21.10 12.04 53.01
CA MET A 1 -19.72 11.55 52.81
C MET A 1 -19.83 10.31 51.93
N ILE A 2 -19.92 10.45 50.60
CA ILE A 2 -18.82 10.48 49.59
C ILE A 2 -18.08 9.12 49.63
N ASP A 3 -18.11 8.27 48.61
CA ASP A 3 -17.62 8.45 47.23
C ASP A 3 -18.34 7.44 46.29
N GLU A 4 -19.16 7.86 45.33
CA GLU A 4 -18.80 8.06 43.92
C GLU A 4 -17.78 7.07 43.34
N ARG A 5 -18.27 6.13 42.51
CA ARG A 5 -17.68 5.82 41.19
C ARG A 5 -18.68 5.01 40.39
N GLY A 6 -19.47 5.74 39.61
CA GLY A 6 -20.38 5.18 38.64
C GLY A 6 -19.63 4.37 37.59
N HIS A 7 -19.86 3.05 37.61
CA HIS A 7 -19.76 2.25 36.41
C HIS A 7 -20.90 2.67 35.48
N ARG A 8 -20.70 3.78 34.76
CA ARG A 8 -21.38 4.03 33.50
C ARG A 8 -20.93 2.90 32.58
N HIS A 9 -21.70 1.82 32.60
CA HIS A 9 -21.81 0.96 31.43
C HIS A 9 -22.24 1.86 30.29
N LEU A 10 -21.25 2.37 29.55
CA LEU A 10 -21.43 2.92 28.23
C LEU A 10 -22.21 1.83 27.48
N ARG A 11 -23.51 2.07 27.28
CA ARG A 11 -24.29 1.38 26.26
C ARG A 11 -23.41 1.36 25.01
N ARG A 12 -23.09 0.16 24.51
CA ARG A 12 -22.53 -0.01 23.17
C ARG A 12 -23.39 0.84 22.25
N ALA A 13 -22.85 1.94 21.76
CA ALA A 13 -23.38 2.57 20.57
C ALA A 13 -23.47 1.45 19.53
N GLU A 14 -24.65 1.19 18.99
CA GLU A 14 -24.79 0.39 17.79
C GLU A 14 -23.70 0.88 16.84
N HIS A 15 -22.77 -0.01 16.48
CA HIS A 15 -21.62 0.35 15.66
C HIS A 15 -22.17 0.59 14.25
N LEU A 16 -22.73 1.78 14.02
CA LEU A 16 -23.19 2.23 12.72
C LEU A 16 -22.02 2.07 11.77
N ASP A 17 -22.27 1.36 10.67
CA ASP A 17 -21.25 1.14 9.64
C ASP A 17 -20.65 2.51 9.24
N PRO A 18 -19.32 2.70 9.32
CA PRO A 18 -18.68 4.00 9.06
C PRO A 18 -18.97 4.56 7.67
N ILE A 19 -19.42 3.73 6.73
CA ILE A 19 -19.92 4.20 5.44
C ILE A 19 -21.05 5.23 5.57
N TRP A 20 -21.90 5.13 6.60
CA TRP A 20 -23.02 6.06 6.77
C TRP A 20 -22.54 7.46 7.17
N ARG A 21 -21.45 7.56 7.93
CA ARG A 21 -20.78 8.85 8.19
C ARG A 21 -20.27 9.48 6.90
N LEU A 22 -19.69 8.66 6.02
CA LEU A 22 -19.20 9.12 4.72
C LEU A 22 -20.34 9.51 3.77
N TRP A 23 -21.42 8.72 3.77
CA TRP A 23 -22.64 9.01 3.01
C TRP A 23 -23.25 10.33 3.45
N ASP A 24 -23.41 10.57 4.75
CA ASP A 24 -23.98 11.82 5.27
C ASP A 24 -23.13 13.05 4.94
N GLY A 25 -21.82 12.87 4.81
CA GLY A 25 -20.87 13.90 4.39
C GLY A 25 -20.88 14.19 2.88
N LEU A 26 -21.57 13.40 2.05
CA LEU A 26 -21.66 13.66 0.61
C LEU A 26 -22.56 14.88 0.33
N PRO A 27 -22.24 15.70 -0.70
CA PRO A 27 -23.16 16.72 -1.17
C PRO A 27 -24.49 16.09 -1.61
N ALA A 28 -25.60 16.81 -1.48
CA ALA A 28 -26.95 16.27 -1.71
C ALA A 28 -27.12 15.62 -3.10
N GLN A 29 -26.53 16.22 -4.14
CA GLN A 29 -26.56 15.72 -5.51
C GLN A 29 -25.80 14.38 -5.71
N TRP A 30 -24.96 13.98 -4.75
CA TRP A 30 -24.27 12.69 -4.72
C TRP A 30 -24.98 11.64 -3.84
N ARG A 31 -26.08 12.00 -3.17
CA ARG A 31 -26.82 11.15 -2.22
C ARG A 31 -28.15 10.63 -2.79
N GLY A 32 -28.11 10.11 -4.02
CA GLY A 32 -29.31 9.71 -4.75
C GLY A 32 -29.25 8.30 -5.34
N PRO A 33 -30.41 7.73 -5.68
CA PRO A 33 -30.47 6.46 -6.41
C PRO A 33 -29.94 6.58 -7.84
N VAL A 34 -29.85 7.81 -8.39
CA VAL A 34 -29.27 8.09 -9.70
C VAL A 34 -28.34 9.28 -9.57
N LEU A 35 -27.08 9.12 -9.94
CA LEU A 35 -26.07 10.18 -9.97
C LEU A 35 -25.93 10.72 -11.39
N GLY A 36 -25.62 12.02 -11.51
CA GLY A 36 -25.40 12.70 -12.78
C GLY A 36 -26.27 13.94 -12.93
N PRO A 37 -27.61 13.79 -12.93
CA PRO A 37 -28.52 14.93 -12.93
C PRO A 37 -28.24 15.86 -11.73
N GLY A 38 -28.03 17.15 -11.99
CA GLY A 38 -27.75 18.15 -10.94
C GLY A 38 -26.31 18.17 -10.42
N ILE A 39 -25.42 17.28 -10.89
CA ILE A 39 -23.98 17.36 -10.63
C ILE A 39 -23.35 18.25 -11.69
N GLU A 40 -22.75 19.36 -11.26
CA GLU A 40 -22.10 20.30 -12.16
C GLU A 40 -20.98 19.62 -12.97
N ASN A 41 -20.91 19.93 -14.26
CA ASN A 41 -19.87 19.44 -15.18
C ASN A 41 -19.75 17.90 -15.26
N TRP A 42 -20.82 17.15 -14.98
CA TRP A 42 -20.84 15.69 -14.97
C TRP A 42 -20.19 15.03 -16.21
N ALA A 43 -20.46 15.54 -17.42
CA ALA A 43 -19.86 15.01 -18.65
C ALA A 43 -18.32 15.08 -18.62
N SER A 44 -17.75 16.17 -18.09
CA SER A 44 -16.30 16.32 -17.94
C SER A 44 -15.71 15.44 -16.83
N LEU A 45 -16.50 15.14 -15.80
CA LEU A 45 -16.10 14.31 -14.67
C LEU A 45 -16.14 12.82 -14.98
N THR A 46 -17.00 12.37 -15.89
CA THR A 46 -17.20 10.94 -16.17
C THR A 46 -16.38 10.45 -17.35
N GLU A 47 -16.09 9.15 -17.44
CA GLU A 47 -15.56 8.54 -18.65
C GLU A 47 -16.65 8.36 -19.73
N ASN A 48 -16.31 8.61 -21.00
CA ASN A 48 -17.16 8.34 -22.19
C ASN A 48 -18.53 9.07 -22.19
N ASP A 49 -18.62 10.24 -21.56
CA ASP A 49 -19.79 11.11 -21.53
C ASP A 49 -21.08 10.39 -21.08
N TRP A 50 -20.93 9.46 -20.14
CA TRP A 50 -22.04 8.64 -19.65
C TRP A 50 -23.05 9.51 -18.88
N PRO A 51 -24.35 9.45 -19.21
CA PRO A 51 -25.31 10.48 -18.77
C PRO A 51 -25.67 10.37 -17.29
N HIS A 52 -25.66 9.17 -16.70
CA HIS A 52 -26.00 8.96 -15.29
C HIS A 52 -25.48 7.61 -14.78
N LEU A 53 -25.31 7.49 -13.47
CA LEU A 53 -25.05 6.23 -12.77
C LEU A 53 -26.27 5.85 -11.94
N ASP A 54 -26.96 4.78 -12.32
CA ASP A 54 -28.09 4.22 -11.57
C ASP A 54 -27.62 3.24 -10.49
N LEU A 55 -27.87 3.59 -9.23
CA LEU A 55 -27.57 2.84 -8.01
C LEU A 55 -28.83 2.22 -7.38
N SER A 56 -30.01 2.40 -7.97
CA SER A 56 -31.27 1.87 -7.46
C SER A 56 -31.27 0.34 -7.38
N GLY A 57 -31.98 -0.22 -6.40
CA GLY A 57 -32.11 -1.68 -6.22
C GLY A 57 -30.82 -2.40 -5.81
N LEU A 58 -29.77 -1.68 -5.43
CA LEU A 58 -28.60 -2.24 -4.76
C LEU A 58 -28.87 -2.40 -3.25
N PRO A 59 -28.35 -3.46 -2.62
CA PRO A 59 -28.46 -3.65 -1.19
C PRO A 59 -27.47 -2.75 -0.46
N ASP A 60 -27.79 -2.38 0.77
CA ASP A 60 -26.81 -1.70 1.62
C ASP A 60 -25.61 -2.62 1.92
N PRO A 61 -24.38 -2.08 1.95
CA PRO A 61 -24.00 -0.67 1.77
C PRO A 61 -23.58 -0.30 0.33
N PHE A 62 -23.83 -1.13 -0.69
CA PHE A 62 -23.22 -0.98 -2.03
C PHE A 62 -23.53 0.36 -2.71
N ALA A 63 -24.77 0.85 -2.60
CA ALA A 63 -25.14 2.13 -3.19
C ALA A 63 -24.33 3.28 -2.57
N ALA A 64 -24.21 3.29 -1.23
CA ALA A 64 -23.45 4.30 -0.52
C ALA A 64 -21.94 4.25 -0.85
N GLU A 65 -21.38 3.04 -0.93
CA GLU A 65 -19.97 2.84 -1.30
C GLU A 65 -19.68 3.31 -2.73
N LEU A 66 -20.51 2.96 -3.70
CA LEU A 66 -20.32 3.40 -5.10
C LEU A 66 -20.49 4.91 -5.26
N ALA A 67 -21.48 5.50 -4.59
CA ALA A 67 -21.68 6.95 -4.62
C ALA A 67 -20.49 7.70 -4.02
N TRP A 68 -20.00 7.25 -2.86
CA TRP A 68 -18.84 7.85 -2.23
C TRP A 68 -17.58 7.70 -3.07
N MET A 69 -17.34 6.51 -3.65
CA MET A 69 -16.22 6.28 -4.55
C MET A 69 -16.28 7.17 -5.79
N ALA A 70 -17.45 7.38 -6.38
CA ALA A 70 -17.64 8.26 -7.52
C ALA A 70 -17.34 9.73 -7.17
N HIS A 71 -17.83 10.19 -6.02
CA HIS A 71 -17.53 11.52 -5.50
C HIS A 71 -16.03 11.70 -5.21
N TRP A 72 -15.40 10.69 -4.58
CA TRP A 72 -13.97 10.69 -4.31
C TRP A 72 -13.15 10.80 -5.60
N GLN A 73 -13.49 10.04 -6.65
CA GLN A 73 -12.80 10.13 -7.95
C GLN A 73 -12.89 11.53 -8.55
N ALA A 74 -14.08 12.14 -8.52
CA ALA A 74 -14.30 13.50 -9.02
C ALA A 74 -13.47 14.53 -8.24
N GLY A 75 -13.42 14.43 -6.90
CA GLY A 75 -12.62 15.33 -6.06
C GLY A 75 -11.11 15.14 -6.19
N ASP A 76 -10.66 13.91 -6.46
CA ASP A 76 -9.27 13.56 -6.71
C ASP A 76 -8.78 13.92 -8.14
N GLY A 77 -9.68 14.41 -9.00
CA GLY A 77 -9.37 14.77 -10.39
C GLY A 77 -9.23 13.58 -11.34
N THR A 78 -9.62 12.37 -10.90
CA THR A 78 -9.72 11.20 -11.78
C THR A 78 -11.10 11.17 -12.43
N ARG A 79 -11.19 10.81 -13.72
CA ARG A 79 -12.51 10.60 -14.35
C ARG A 79 -13.26 9.48 -13.62
N VAL A 80 -14.51 9.73 -13.28
CA VAL A 80 -15.42 8.79 -12.63
C VAL A 80 -15.67 7.61 -13.57
N SER A 81 -15.41 6.41 -13.08
CA SER A 81 -15.48 5.17 -13.86
C SER A 81 -16.91 4.63 -13.95
N VAL A 82 -17.84 5.48 -14.40
CA VAL A 82 -19.29 5.22 -14.40
C VAL A 82 -19.66 3.91 -15.08
N LEU A 83 -19.02 3.59 -16.22
CA LEU A 83 -19.29 2.34 -16.94
C LEU A 83 -18.92 1.10 -16.11
N ALA A 84 -17.80 1.14 -15.38
CA ALA A 84 -17.38 0.05 -14.51
C ALA A 84 -18.33 -0.11 -13.32
N MET A 85 -18.73 1.01 -12.71
CA MET A 85 -19.69 1.03 -11.60
C MET A 85 -21.06 0.53 -12.02
N ALA A 86 -21.60 0.99 -13.16
CA ALA A 86 -22.89 0.54 -13.70
C ALA A 86 -22.88 -0.96 -14.06
N GLN A 87 -21.78 -1.44 -14.65
CA GLN A 87 -21.60 -2.87 -14.92
C GLN A 87 -21.61 -3.68 -13.62
N PHE A 88 -20.86 -3.23 -12.61
CA PHE A 88 -20.81 -3.91 -11.31
C PHE A 88 -22.17 -3.88 -10.59
N ALA A 89 -22.86 -2.74 -10.59
CA ALA A 89 -24.21 -2.61 -10.04
C ALA A 89 -25.19 -3.62 -10.69
N ASN A 90 -25.15 -3.76 -12.02
CA ASN A 90 -25.97 -4.75 -12.73
C ASN A 90 -25.63 -6.20 -12.33
N ILE A 91 -24.34 -6.51 -12.15
CA ILE A 91 -23.88 -7.81 -11.68
C ILE A 91 -24.45 -8.11 -10.28
N ILE A 92 -24.39 -7.15 -9.36
CA ILE A 92 -24.91 -7.27 -7.99
C ILE A 92 -26.43 -7.46 -7.97
N ARG A 93 -27.18 -6.63 -8.70
CA ARG A 93 -28.65 -6.79 -8.82
C ARG A 93 -29.01 -8.19 -9.30
N ARG A 94 -28.27 -8.72 -10.28
CA ARG A 94 -28.54 -10.05 -10.81
C ARG A 94 -28.17 -11.16 -9.83
N ALA A 95 -27.06 -11.01 -9.11
CA ALA A 95 -26.66 -11.94 -8.07
C ALA A 95 -27.75 -12.08 -7.00
N ILE A 96 -28.36 -10.96 -6.59
CA ILE A 96 -29.49 -10.95 -5.63
C ILE A 96 -30.70 -11.67 -6.21
N ALA A 97 -31.10 -11.33 -7.44
CA ALA A 97 -32.26 -11.93 -8.08
C ALA A 97 -32.13 -13.46 -8.27
N GLU A 98 -30.91 -13.98 -8.39
CA GLU A 98 -30.63 -15.42 -8.53
C GLU A 98 -30.19 -16.08 -7.21
N GLY A 99 -30.25 -15.38 -6.07
CA GLY A 99 -29.87 -15.92 -4.76
C GLY A 99 -28.40 -16.32 -4.63
N ARG A 100 -27.51 -15.68 -5.41
CA ARG A 100 -26.07 -15.97 -5.42
C ARG A 100 -25.40 -15.28 -4.23
N THR A 101 -24.58 -16.03 -3.50
CA THR A 101 -23.73 -15.46 -2.44
C THR A 101 -22.57 -14.66 -3.03
N PHE A 102 -22.30 -13.49 -2.44
CA PHE A 102 -21.15 -12.62 -2.72
C PHE A 102 -20.75 -11.88 -1.43
N ALA A 103 -19.61 -11.20 -1.44
CA ALA A 103 -19.15 -10.44 -0.28
C ALA A 103 -20.18 -9.35 0.10
N PRO A 104 -20.39 -9.08 1.40
CA PRO A 104 -21.47 -8.19 1.86
C PRO A 104 -21.24 -6.71 1.52
N SER A 105 -20.05 -6.32 1.06
CA SER A 105 -19.71 -4.96 0.66
C SER A 105 -18.53 -4.93 -0.31
N ILE A 106 -18.30 -3.80 -0.98
CA ILE A 106 -17.13 -3.55 -1.83
C ILE A 106 -15.86 -3.55 -0.99
N ARG A 107 -15.91 -2.99 0.24
CA ARG A 107 -14.78 -3.01 1.19
C ARG A 107 -14.37 -4.45 1.58
N ALA A 108 -15.32 -5.37 1.68
CA ALA A 108 -15.05 -6.78 1.99
C ALA A 108 -14.70 -7.64 0.76
N MET A 109 -14.87 -7.12 -0.46
CA MET A 109 -14.64 -7.85 -1.70
C MET A 109 -13.25 -7.57 -2.25
N ASP A 110 -12.40 -8.58 -2.40
CA ASP A 110 -11.15 -8.43 -3.14
C ASP A 110 -11.37 -8.51 -4.66
N TYR A 111 -10.31 -8.26 -5.44
CA TYR A 111 -10.40 -8.33 -6.90
C TYR A 111 -10.77 -9.74 -7.39
N ASN A 112 -10.26 -10.79 -6.76
CA ASN A 112 -10.50 -12.17 -7.20
C ASN A 112 -11.98 -12.54 -7.02
N ALA A 113 -12.59 -12.17 -5.90
CA ALA A 113 -14.01 -12.33 -5.64
C ALA A 113 -14.86 -11.54 -6.64
N ALA A 114 -14.49 -10.29 -6.93
CA ALA A 114 -15.17 -9.48 -7.93
C ALA A 114 -15.06 -10.07 -9.35
N ALA A 115 -13.88 -10.57 -9.72
CA ALA A 115 -13.63 -11.22 -11.01
C ALA A 115 -14.39 -12.55 -11.14
N ALA A 116 -14.47 -13.33 -10.06
CA ALA A 116 -15.27 -14.56 -10.00
C ALA A 116 -16.76 -14.26 -10.18
N LEU A 117 -17.26 -13.21 -9.52
CA LEU A 117 -18.65 -12.77 -9.65
C LEU A 117 -18.96 -12.27 -11.07
N GLN A 118 -18.04 -11.50 -11.67
CA GLN A 118 -18.14 -11.09 -13.08
C GLN A 118 -18.14 -12.32 -14.00
N GLY A 119 -17.23 -13.28 -13.80
CA GLY A 119 -17.14 -14.51 -14.58
C GLY A 119 -18.46 -15.30 -14.57
N TRP A 120 -19.03 -15.49 -13.37
CA TRP A 120 -20.34 -16.11 -13.20
C TRP A 120 -21.43 -15.39 -13.99
N PHE A 121 -21.53 -14.07 -13.88
CA PHE A 121 -22.56 -13.28 -14.54
C PHE A 121 -22.59 -13.44 -16.06
N TYR A 122 -21.41 -13.60 -16.70
CA TYR A 122 -21.35 -13.85 -18.13
C TYR A 122 -21.65 -15.32 -18.48
N ALA A 123 -21.14 -16.26 -17.68
CA ALA A 123 -21.38 -17.68 -17.88
C ALA A 123 -22.87 -18.05 -17.75
N SER A 124 -23.58 -17.48 -16.77
CA SER A 124 -25.02 -17.75 -16.56
C SER A 124 -25.91 -17.30 -17.72
N ARG A 125 -25.41 -16.42 -18.59
CA ARG A 125 -26.12 -15.95 -19.80
C ARG A 125 -25.72 -16.69 -21.08
N GLY A 126 -24.94 -17.77 -20.98
CA GLY A 126 -24.36 -18.45 -22.15
C GLY A 126 -23.46 -17.52 -22.99
N LYS A 127 -23.00 -16.40 -22.41
CA LYS A 127 -22.14 -15.44 -23.11
C LYS A 127 -20.69 -15.84 -22.94
N ARG A 128 -19.87 -15.49 -23.94
CA ARG A 128 -18.41 -15.62 -23.83
C ARG A 128 -17.91 -14.84 -22.61
N LEU A 129 -17.02 -15.46 -21.84
CA LEU A 129 -16.37 -14.80 -20.70
C LEU A 129 -15.69 -13.49 -21.14
N PRO A 130 -15.63 -12.48 -20.26
CA PRO A 130 -15.00 -11.21 -20.59
C PRO A 130 -13.57 -11.41 -21.08
N SER A 131 -13.23 -10.69 -22.15
CA SER A 131 -11.84 -10.56 -22.60
C SER A 131 -10.97 -9.95 -21.49
N PRO A 132 -9.64 -10.08 -21.54
CA PRO A 132 -8.74 -9.47 -20.55
C PRO A 132 -9.03 -7.97 -20.33
N ARG A 133 -9.33 -7.23 -21.41
CA ARG A 133 -9.73 -5.81 -21.35
C ARG A 133 -11.07 -5.58 -20.62
N GLY A 134 -12.03 -6.49 -20.79
CA GLY A 134 -13.31 -6.44 -20.06
C GLY A 134 -13.17 -6.75 -18.57
N ARG A 135 -12.24 -7.63 -18.19
CA ARG A 135 -11.88 -7.89 -16.78
C ARG A 135 -11.15 -6.70 -16.17
N ALA A 136 -10.24 -6.09 -16.93
CA ALA A 136 -9.49 -4.89 -16.51
C ALA A 136 -10.39 -3.67 -16.21
N ARG A 137 -11.59 -3.60 -16.79
CA ARG A 137 -12.52 -2.51 -16.52
C ARG A 137 -13.09 -2.57 -15.09
N VAL A 138 -13.57 -3.73 -14.66
CA VAL A 138 -14.01 -3.93 -13.26
C VAL A 138 -12.81 -3.83 -12.32
N HIS A 139 -11.63 -4.28 -12.75
CA HIS A 139 -10.39 -4.07 -11.98
C HIS A 139 -10.14 -2.59 -11.64
N GLY A 140 -10.44 -1.66 -12.55
CA GLY A 140 -10.30 -0.22 -12.30
C GLY A 140 -11.10 0.28 -11.09
N LEU A 141 -12.29 -0.29 -10.85
CA LEU A 141 -13.13 0.02 -9.68
C LEU A 141 -12.45 -0.36 -8.36
N PHE A 142 -11.69 -1.47 -8.36
CA PHE A 142 -10.95 -1.97 -7.21
C PHE A 142 -9.55 -1.33 -7.08
N GLY A 143 -9.30 -0.25 -7.83
CA GLY A 143 -8.10 0.59 -7.75
C GLY A 143 -8.18 1.63 -6.63
N PHE A 144 -7.69 2.86 -6.87
CA PHE A 144 -7.54 3.88 -5.83
C PHE A 144 -8.82 4.23 -5.07
N ALA A 145 -9.97 4.33 -5.76
CA ALA A 145 -11.22 4.69 -5.13
C ALA A 145 -11.65 3.72 -4.03
N ARG A 146 -11.48 2.40 -4.25
CA ARG A 146 -11.77 1.39 -3.22
C ARG A 146 -10.80 1.48 -2.05
N HIS A 147 -9.51 1.72 -2.31
CA HIS A 147 -8.52 1.86 -1.25
C HIS A 147 -8.77 3.11 -0.40
N ALA A 148 -9.18 4.21 -1.04
CA ALA A 148 -9.62 5.41 -0.34
C ALA A 148 -10.88 5.18 0.50
N LEU A 149 -11.84 4.40 -0.03
CA LEU A 149 -13.04 4.01 0.72
C LEU A 149 -12.68 3.20 1.98
N ILE A 150 -11.79 2.22 1.85
CA ILE A 150 -11.31 1.43 3.00
C ILE A 150 -10.62 2.33 4.02
N ALA A 151 -9.75 3.23 3.56
CA ALA A 151 -9.02 4.15 4.43
C ALA A 151 -9.97 5.10 5.18
N ALA A 152 -10.93 5.69 4.48
CA ALA A 152 -11.91 6.62 5.03
C ALA A 152 -12.89 5.95 6.01
N CYS A 153 -13.19 4.66 5.82
CA CYS A 153 -14.00 3.87 6.74
C CYS A 153 -13.20 3.22 7.89
N HIS A 154 -11.88 3.42 7.96
CA HIS A 154 -11.05 2.82 9.00
C HIS A 154 -10.80 3.80 10.14
N ASP A 155 -11.41 3.53 11.30
CA ASP A 155 -11.30 4.40 12.50
C ASP A 155 -9.95 4.24 13.25
N GLY A 156 -9.16 3.20 12.95
CA GLY A 156 -7.85 2.98 13.57
C GLY A 156 -6.73 3.82 12.94
N PRO A 157 -5.49 3.68 13.46
CA PRO A 157 -4.30 4.25 12.82
C PRO A 157 -4.16 3.77 11.37
N TRP A 158 -3.86 4.68 10.45
CA TRP A 158 -3.76 4.38 9.01
C TRP A 158 -2.79 3.21 8.72
N TRP A 159 -1.74 3.07 9.52
CA TRP A 159 -0.72 2.03 9.34
C TRP A 159 -1.27 0.62 9.60
N GLN A 160 -2.43 0.46 10.24
CA GLN A 160 -3.11 -0.83 10.38
C GLN A 160 -3.70 -1.35 9.05
N LEU A 161 -3.81 -0.52 8.01
CA LEU A 161 -4.32 -0.93 6.70
C LEU A 161 -3.33 -1.78 5.91
N ASP A 162 -3.80 -2.77 5.15
CA ASP A 162 -2.93 -3.67 4.35
C ASP A 162 -2.41 -3.06 3.04
N PHE A 163 -2.87 -1.85 2.70
CA PHE A 163 -2.38 -1.08 1.57
C PHE A 163 -2.26 0.38 1.98
N TRP A 164 -1.07 0.95 1.80
CA TRP A 164 -0.79 2.34 2.10
C TRP A 164 -0.58 3.11 0.81
N HIS A 165 -1.30 4.20 0.63
CA HIS A 165 -1.12 5.09 -0.51
C HIS A 165 -1.50 6.52 -0.13
N PRO A 166 -0.59 7.51 -0.20
CA PRO A 166 -0.88 8.86 0.28
C PRO A 166 -2.04 9.54 -0.42
N ARG A 167 -2.20 9.30 -1.73
CA ARG A 167 -3.40 9.70 -2.49
C ARG A 167 -4.72 9.19 -1.91
N CYS A 168 -4.74 7.96 -1.36
CA CYS A 168 -5.95 7.32 -0.87
C CYS A 168 -6.19 7.60 0.63
N ASP A 169 -5.13 7.84 1.40
CA ASP A 169 -5.20 8.09 2.83
C ASP A 169 -4.39 9.34 3.20
N PRO A 170 -5.05 10.50 3.39
CA PRO A 170 -4.38 11.76 3.69
C PRO A 170 -3.77 11.80 5.11
N ARG A 171 -4.03 10.78 5.95
CA ARG A 171 -3.40 10.68 7.29
C ARG A 171 -1.93 10.29 7.22
N ILE A 172 -1.48 9.73 6.09
CA ILE A 172 -0.08 9.33 5.88
C ILE A 172 0.80 10.59 5.86
N PRO A 173 1.76 10.74 6.80
CA PRO A 173 2.64 11.90 6.83
C PRO A 173 3.53 11.99 5.59
N LEU A 174 3.54 13.16 4.95
CA LEU A 174 4.41 13.49 3.82
C LEU A 174 5.22 14.75 4.11
N THR A 175 6.39 14.84 3.48
CA THR A 175 7.12 16.11 3.38
C THR A 175 6.59 16.96 2.22
N ASP A 176 6.74 18.29 2.28
CA ASP A 176 6.20 19.25 1.28
C ASP A 176 6.56 18.91 -0.18
N ARG A 177 7.71 18.26 -0.40
CA ARG A 177 8.19 17.84 -1.73
C ARG A 177 8.57 16.36 -1.74
N GLU A 178 7.72 15.51 -1.18
CA GLU A 178 7.96 14.07 -1.12
C GLU A 178 8.08 13.48 -2.56
N PRO A 179 9.25 12.95 -2.97
CA PRO A 179 9.51 12.54 -4.35
C PRO A 179 8.58 11.44 -4.87
N VAL A 180 8.08 10.58 -3.97
CA VAL A 180 7.28 9.39 -4.33
C VAL A 180 5.89 9.40 -3.69
N ALA A 181 5.32 10.58 -3.44
CA ALA A 181 3.95 10.73 -2.91
C ALA A 181 2.88 9.97 -3.73
N ASN A 182 3.14 9.78 -5.03
CA ASN A 182 2.25 9.07 -5.96
C ASN A 182 2.42 7.54 -5.97
N TYR A 183 3.33 6.99 -5.16
CA TYR A 183 3.55 5.54 -5.07
C TYR A 183 3.06 5.00 -3.74
N GLY A 184 2.15 4.02 -3.80
CA GLY A 184 1.74 3.24 -2.65
C GLY A 184 2.66 2.06 -2.35
N CYS A 185 2.52 1.47 -1.16
CA CYS A 185 3.14 0.22 -0.80
C CYS A 185 2.15 -0.71 -0.07
N PRO A 186 2.05 -2.00 -0.44
CA PRO A 186 1.20 -2.98 0.27
C PRO A 186 1.96 -3.73 1.38
N PRO A 187 1.81 -3.37 2.67
CA PRO A 187 2.26 -4.25 3.77
C PRO A 187 1.54 -5.60 3.76
N GLY A 188 0.31 -5.69 3.23
CA GLY A 188 -0.47 -6.93 3.15
C GLY A 188 0.17 -8.07 2.34
N HIS A 189 1.24 -7.78 1.58
CA HIS A 189 1.99 -8.81 0.85
C HIS A 189 3.00 -9.56 1.74
N ILE A 190 3.29 -9.10 2.95
CA ILE A 190 4.10 -9.85 3.94
C ILE A 190 3.24 -11.02 4.42
N GLN A 191 3.63 -12.25 4.12
CA GLN A 191 2.83 -13.44 4.37
C GLN A 191 2.68 -13.75 5.86
N LEU A 192 3.77 -13.61 6.63
CA LEU A 192 3.80 -13.90 8.05
C LEU A 192 2.98 -12.86 8.84
N PRO A 193 1.87 -13.24 9.50
CA PRO A 193 0.99 -12.27 10.17
C PRO A 193 1.67 -11.51 11.31
N TRP A 194 2.48 -12.19 12.12
CA TRP A 194 3.22 -11.59 13.23
C TRP A 194 4.25 -10.56 12.75
N LEU A 195 4.93 -10.85 11.64
CA LEU A 195 5.90 -9.95 11.03
C LEU A 195 5.20 -8.75 10.40
N ARG A 196 4.09 -9.00 9.67
CA ARG A 196 3.29 -7.95 9.05
C ARG A 196 2.81 -6.93 10.08
N ALA A 197 2.26 -7.40 11.20
CA ALA A 197 1.79 -6.53 12.28
C ALA A 197 2.94 -5.66 12.83
N ALA A 198 4.10 -6.25 13.10
CA ALA A 198 5.25 -5.53 13.64
C ALA A 198 5.84 -4.53 12.66
N VAL A 199 5.96 -4.90 11.38
CA VAL A 199 6.42 -4.00 10.31
C VAL A 199 5.47 -2.82 10.14
N LYS A 200 4.15 -3.06 10.21
CA LYS A 200 3.15 -1.99 10.15
C LYS A 200 3.29 -1.00 11.30
N TRP A 201 3.35 -1.51 12.53
CA TRP A 201 3.52 -0.66 13.72
C TRP A 201 4.86 0.09 13.68
N HIS A 202 5.97 -0.59 13.43
CA HIS A 202 7.29 0.03 13.35
C HIS A 202 7.36 1.14 12.29
N LEU A 203 6.94 0.86 11.06
CA LEU A 203 7.01 1.84 9.97
C LEU A 203 5.99 2.97 10.12
N GLY A 204 4.79 2.67 10.64
CA GLY A 204 3.78 3.66 10.97
C GLY A 204 4.29 4.67 11.99
N THR A 205 4.73 4.18 13.15
CA THR A 205 5.29 5.02 14.24
C THR A 205 6.53 5.78 13.80
N SER A 206 7.41 5.15 13.01
CA SER A 206 8.62 5.81 12.49
C SER A 206 8.30 6.94 11.50
N LEU A 207 7.22 6.81 10.72
CA LEU A 207 6.78 7.85 9.80
C LEU A 207 6.06 8.98 10.54
N GLU A 208 5.21 8.66 11.51
CA GLU A 208 4.50 9.63 12.35
C GLU A 208 5.43 10.46 13.22
N SER A 209 6.50 9.86 13.75
CA SER A 209 7.54 10.57 14.50
C SER A 209 8.52 11.36 13.63
N GLY A 210 8.47 11.22 12.30
CA GLY A 210 9.41 11.84 11.37
C GLY A 210 10.80 11.19 11.34
N MET A 211 11.00 10.07 12.04
CA MET A 211 12.25 9.30 11.99
C MET A 211 12.52 8.73 10.59
N LEU A 212 11.47 8.36 9.86
CA LEU A 212 11.52 7.96 8.47
C LEU A 212 10.66 8.88 7.60
N ARG A 213 11.00 8.96 6.31
CA ARG A 213 10.19 9.62 5.28
C ARG A 213 9.43 8.59 4.46
N TRP A 214 8.37 9.03 3.78
CA TRP A 214 7.56 8.16 2.93
C TRP A 214 8.39 7.46 1.84
N THR A 215 9.37 8.16 1.25
CA THR A 215 10.30 7.54 0.29
C THR A 215 11.06 6.36 0.89
N THR A 216 11.58 6.50 2.11
CA THR A 216 12.31 5.42 2.79
C THR A 216 11.39 4.25 3.13
N VAL A 217 10.18 4.53 3.63
CA VAL A 217 9.17 3.52 3.94
C VAL A 217 8.76 2.74 2.68
N SER A 218 8.35 3.43 1.61
CA SER A 218 7.74 2.84 0.42
C SER A 218 8.75 2.22 -0.55
N GLN A 219 9.93 2.82 -0.74
CA GLN A 219 10.90 2.40 -1.75
C GLN A 219 11.98 1.48 -1.21
N GLU A 220 12.36 1.63 0.07
CA GLU A 220 13.46 0.87 0.69
C GLU A 220 12.94 -0.15 1.69
N ARG A 221 12.43 0.29 2.84
CA ARG A 221 12.09 -0.57 4.00
C ARG A 221 11.06 -1.64 3.66
N MET A 222 9.97 -1.28 2.99
CA MET A 222 8.93 -2.26 2.62
C MET A 222 9.48 -3.38 1.72
N ARG A 223 10.41 -3.05 0.81
CA ARG A 223 11.04 -4.07 -0.05
C ARG A 223 11.98 -4.97 0.73
N SER A 224 12.71 -4.42 1.70
CA SER A 224 13.57 -5.19 2.60
C SER A 224 12.75 -6.16 3.46
N PHE A 225 11.64 -5.71 4.05
CA PHE A 225 10.79 -6.59 4.86
C PHE A 225 10.10 -7.68 4.03
N ARG A 226 9.74 -7.42 2.77
CA ARG A 226 9.26 -8.49 1.87
C ARG A 226 10.32 -9.53 1.56
N ARG A 227 11.59 -9.12 1.40
CA ARG A 227 12.70 -10.07 1.23
C ARG A 227 12.93 -10.88 2.50
N PHE A 228 12.82 -10.24 3.67
CA PHE A 228 12.93 -10.91 4.95
C PHE A 228 11.80 -11.94 5.16
N ASP A 229 10.55 -11.54 4.90
CA ASP A 229 9.39 -12.44 4.89
C ASP A 229 9.60 -13.65 3.97
N ASN A 230 10.00 -13.41 2.71
CA ASN A 230 10.27 -14.49 1.76
C ASN A 230 11.37 -15.44 2.26
N TRP A 231 12.48 -14.88 2.78
CA TRP A 231 13.56 -15.69 3.34
C TRP A 231 13.08 -16.56 4.50
N LEU A 232 12.32 -16.00 5.44
CA LEU A 232 11.76 -16.74 6.57
C LEU A 232 10.84 -17.87 6.10
N THR A 233 9.93 -17.57 5.17
CA THR A 233 8.96 -18.58 4.66
C THR A 233 9.60 -19.69 3.83
N THR A 234 10.81 -19.47 3.30
CA THR A 234 11.49 -20.44 2.42
C THR A 234 12.63 -21.18 3.09
N SER A 235 13.18 -20.64 4.19
CA SER A 235 14.40 -21.15 4.82
C SER A 235 14.17 -21.74 6.22
N PHE A 236 12.97 -21.57 6.80
CA PHE A 236 12.64 -22.04 8.14
C PHE A 236 11.37 -22.89 8.11
N ASP A 237 11.38 -23.97 8.89
CA ASP A 237 10.16 -24.75 9.19
C ASP A 237 9.25 -23.95 10.14
N ASP A 238 9.84 -23.36 11.19
CA ASP A 238 9.19 -22.37 12.05
C ASP A 238 9.86 -20.99 11.87
N PRO A 239 9.19 -20.05 11.17
CA PRO A 239 9.68 -18.68 11.00
C PRO A 239 9.92 -17.90 12.31
N THR A 240 9.36 -18.32 13.44
CA THR A 240 9.51 -17.63 14.73
C THR A 240 10.85 -17.91 15.41
N ASP A 241 11.57 -18.97 14.99
CA ASP A 241 12.91 -19.33 15.49
C ASP A 241 13.94 -18.20 15.32
N ILE A 242 13.71 -17.29 14.36
CA ILE A 242 14.54 -16.10 14.12
C ILE A 242 14.56 -15.13 15.33
N LEU A 243 13.55 -15.20 16.19
CA LEU A 243 13.39 -14.37 17.39
C LEU A 243 13.76 -15.12 18.68
N GLY A 244 14.28 -16.35 18.57
CA GLY A 244 14.61 -17.22 19.70
C GLY A 244 15.85 -16.76 20.48
N ASP A 245 16.90 -17.59 20.51
CA ASP A 245 18.11 -17.27 21.28
C ASP A 245 18.94 -16.16 20.58
N PRO A 246 19.19 -15.01 21.24
CA PRO A 246 20.02 -13.94 20.69
C PRO A 246 21.44 -14.38 20.31
N THR A 247 21.98 -15.47 20.88
CA THR A 247 23.32 -15.97 20.50
C THR A 247 23.37 -16.45 19.05
N THR A 248 22.24 -16.91 18.51
CA THR A 248 22.12 -17.39 17.12
C THR A 248 21.87 -16.26 16.11
N ALA A 249 21.47 -15.08 16.59
CA ALA A 249 21.09 -13.94 15.74
C ALA A 249 22.21 -13.49 14.78
N VAL A 250 23.46 -13.65 15.20
CA VAL A 250 24.65 -13.32 14.40
C VAL A 250 24.76 -14.22 13.16
N GLU A 251 24.50 -15.52 13.32
CA GLU A 251 24.56 -16.50 12.24
C GLU A 251 23.35 -16.36 11.32
N GLN A 252 22.18 -16.09 11.88
CA GLN A 252 20.95 -15.81 11.16
C GLN A 252 21.08 -14.55 10.28
N ALA A 253 21.62 -13.45 10.82
CA ALA A 253 21.90 -12.24 10.05
C ALA A 253 22.91 -12.51 8.91
N ALA A 254 23.93 -13.33 9.15
CA ALA A 254 24.87 -13.74 8.11
C ALA A 254 24.22 -14.63 7.04
N ALA A 255 23.33 -15.54 7.43
CA ALA A 255 22.57 -16.38 6.51
C ALA A 255 21.64 -15.55 5.63
N PHE A 256 20.93 -14.57 6.21
CA PHE A 256 20.10 -13.63 5.45
C PHE A 256 20.93 -12.77 4.50
N ALA A 257 22.11 -12.29 4.92
CA ALA A 257 23.02 -11.53 4.05
C ALA A 257 23.48 -12.38 2.85
N ARG A 258 23.83 -13.65 3.05
CA ARG A 258 24.16 -14.58 1.96
C ARG A 258 22.96 -14.83 1.04
N TRP A 259 21.78 -15.05 1.61
CA TRP A 259 20.57 -15.30 0.84
C TRP A 259 20.19 -14.09 -0.03
N THR A 260 20.28 -12.87 0.52
CA THR A 260 19.97 -11.63 -0.19
C THR A 260 21.04 -11.20 -1.20
N ALA A 261 22.25 -11.76 -1.13
CA ALA A 261 23.30 -11.57 -2.13
C ALA A 261 23.02 -12.32 -3.44
N VAL A 262 22.17 -13.35 -3.41
CA VAL A 262 21.74 -14.10 -4.60
C VAL A 262 20.66 -13.28 -5.32
N ALA A 263 20.96 -12.82 -6.54
CA ALA A 263 20.07 -11.95 -7.30
C ALA A 263 18.66 -12.56 -7.54
N ALA A 264 18.59 -13.88 -7.76
CA ALA A 264 17.33 -14.60 -7.96
C ALA A 264 16.38 -14.48 -6.73
N ASN A 265 16.95 -14.44 -5.53
CA ASN A 265 16.18 -14.33 -4.27
C ASN A 265 15.60 -12.93 -4.05
N ARG A 266 16.10 -11.92 -4.78
CA ARG A 266 15.60 -10.53 -4.68
C ARG A 266 14.45 -10.24 -5.65
N VAL A 267 14.13 -11.17 -6.55
CA VAL A 267 13.06 -11.02 -7.53
C VAL A 267 11.72 -11.03 -6.80
N THR A 268 11.01 -9.92 -6.84
CA THR A 268 9.70 -9.76 -6.17
C THR A 268 8.52 -9.95 -7.12
N ARG A 269 8.79 -10.05 -8.43
CA ARG A 269 7.82 -10.31 -9.50
C ARG A 269 8.51 -11.09 -10.59
N GLU A 270 7.82 -12.05 -11.19
CA GLU A 270 8.34 -12.88 -12.29
C GLU A 270 8.84 -12.06 -13.49
N SER A 271 8.27 -10.87 -13.71
CA SER A 271 8.68 -9.94 -14.76
C SER A 271 9.89 -9.05 -14.41
N ASP A 272 10.44 -9.13 -13.19
CA ASP A 272 11.57 -8.28 -12.78
C ASP A 272 12.90 -8.86 -13.27
N THR A 273 13.18 -8.65 -14.56
CA THR A 273 14.38 -9.11 -15.24
C THR A 273 15.60 -8.20 -15.05
N ARG A 274 15.42 -7.03 -14.40
CA ARG A 274 16.45 -5.99 -14.25
C ARG A 274 17.67 -6.43 -13.44
N HIS A 275 17.53 -7.50 -12.65
CA HIS A 275 18.56 -8.05 -11.78
C HIS A 275 19.25 -9.29 -12.36
N LEU A 276 18.79 -9.80 -13.51
CA LEU A 276 19.39 -10.97 -14.15
C LEU A 276 20.81 -10.62 -14.64
N GLY A 277 21.81 -11.38 -14.17
CA GLY A 277 23.20 -11.28 -14.59
C GLY A 277 24.05 -10.20 -13.91
N ARG A 278 23.50 -9.40 -12.97
CA ARG A 278 24.28 -8.39 -12.22
C ARG A 278 24.45 -8.79 -10.75
N PRO A 279 25.66 -8.65 -10.18
CA PRO A 279 25.86 -8.90 -8.75
C PRO A 279 25.06 -7.88 -7.94
N VAL A 280 24.53 -8.34 -6.79
CA VAL A 280 23.80 -7.47 -5.87
C VAL A 280 24.78 -6.50 -5.20
N PRO A 281 24.57 -5.19 -5.26
CA PRO A 281 25.44 -4.23 -4.59
C PRO A 281 25.42 -4.42 -3.07
N THR A 282 26.59 -4.31 -2.41
CA THR A 282 26.73 -4.37 -0.94
C THR A 282 25.77 -3.43 -0.22
N ARG A 283 25.49 -2.26 -0.80
CA ARG A 283 24.52 -1.30 -0.24
C ARG A 283 23.14 -1.91 -0.09
N GLY A 284 22.65 -2.63 -1.10
CA GLY A 284 21.33 -3.25 -1.06
C GLY A 284 21.21 -4.36 -0.01
N ILE A 285 22.29 -5.11 0.23
CA ILE A 285 22.36 -6.11 1.31
C ILE A 285 22.36 -5.41 2.68
N ASN A 286 23.15 -4.33 2.82
CA ASN A 286 23.18 -3.54 4.05
C ASN A 286 21.83 -2.91 4.37
N ASP A 287 21.08 -2.43 3.37
CA ASP A 287 19.76 -1.84 3.58
C ASP A 287 18.76 -2.88 4.09
N ASP A 288 18.88 -4.14 3.63
CA ASP A 288 18.09 -5.27 4.14
C ASP A 288 18.43 -5.59 5.60
N LEU A 289 19.72 -5.69 5.93
CA LEU A 289 20.18 -5.92 7.31
C LEU A 289 19.74 -4.81 8.26
N ARG A 290 19.88 -3.54 7.85
CA ARG A 290 19.47 -2.39 8.66
C ARG A 290 17.96 -2.33 8.88
N ALA A 291 17.16 -2.74 7.89
CA ALA A 291 15.70 -2.78 8.05
C ALA A 291 15.29 -3.75 9.16
N VAL A 292 15.84 -4.97 9.15
CA VAL A 292 15.54 -5.98 10.18
C VAL A 292 16.13 -5.57 11.53
N ALA A 293 17.36 -5.07 11.56
CA ALA A 293 17.99 -4.58 12.80
C ALA A 293 17.16 -3.45 13.44
N GLY A 294 16.69 -2.49 12.64
CA GLY A 294 15.86 -1.38 13.12
C GLY A 294 14.48 -1.83 13.64
N LEU A 295 13.88 -2.86 13.03
CA LEU A 295 12.65 -3.46 13.56
C LEU A 295 12.88 -4.12 14.92
N LEU A 296 13.93 -4.94 15.04
CA LEU A 296 14.28 -5.62 16.28
C LEU A 296 14.61 -4.62 17.40
N ASP A 297 15.36 -3.57 17.07
CA ASP A 297 15.71 -2.50 18.00
C ASP A 297 14.45 -1.76 18.50
N PHE A 298 13.56 -1.42 17.58
CA PHE A 298 12.30 -0.74 17.90
C PHE A 298 11.41 -1.59 18.81
N VAL A 299 11.27 -2.89 18.55
CA VAL A 299 10.47 -3.77 19.41
C VAL A 299 11.12 -3.92 20.78
N ALA A 300 12.45 -4.14 20.83
CA ALA A 300 13.19 -4.29 22.09
C ALA A 300 13.14 -3.01 22.96
N ALA A 301 13.10 -1.83 22.34
CA ALA A 301 13.00 -0.55 23.03
C ALA A 301 11.60 -0.27 23.60
N ASN A 302 10.55 -0.93 23.08
CA ASN A 302 9.15 -0.65 23.42
C ASN A 302 8.39 -1.92 23.90
N PRO A 303 8.87 -2.67 24.91
CA PRO A 303 8.32 -3.98 25.25
C PRO A 303 6.88 -3.95 25.77
N GLY A 304 6.48 -2.88 26.48
CA GLY A 304 5.12 -2.72 27.00
C GLY A 304 4.11 -2.49 25.87
N GLU A 305 4.42 -1.56 24.96
CA GLU A 305 3.56 -1.26 23.82
C GLU A 305 3.55 -2.39 22.79
N ALA A 306 4.70 -3.03 22.55
CA ALA A 306 4.80 -4.21 21.70
C ALA A 306 3.83 -5.30 22.15
N ARG A 307 3.74 -5.58 23.46
CA ARG A 307 2.78 -6.56 24.00
C ARG A 307 1.33 -6.17 23.75
N THR A 308 1.01 -4.88 23.82
CA THR A 308 -0.34 -4.37 23.57
C THR A 308 -0.72 -4.41 22.09
N VAL A 309 0.21 -4.05 21.20
CA VAL A 309 -0.07 -3.90 19.76
C VAL A 309 0.12 -5.21 18.99
N LEU A 310 1.18 -5.96 19.30
CA LEU A 310 1.57 -7.18 18.58
C LEU A 310 1.14 -8.47 19.29
N GLY A 311 0.78 -8.38 20.57
CA GLY A 311 0.64 -9.53 21.45
C GLY A 311 1.96 -9.92 22.10
N ALA A 312 1.92 -10.94 22.98
CA ALA A 312 3.12 -11.41 23.67
C ALA A 312 4.06 -12.18 22.75
N ASP A 313 3.52 -13.10 21.94
CA ASP A 313 4.27 -14.02 21.07
C ASP A 313 4.30 -13.54 19.62
N PRO A 314 5.41 -13.67 18.86
CA PRO A 314 6.75 -14.20 19.24
C PRO A 314 7.74 -13.15 19.78
N TRP A 315 7.27 -11.93 20.02
CA TRP A 315 8.12 -10.77 20.27
C TRP A 315 8.68 -10.68 21.70
N GLN A 316 8.20 -11.50 22.65
CA GLN A 316 8.63 -11.48 24.05
C GLN A 316 10.12 -11.79 24.26
N HIS A 317 10.73 -12.50 23.31
CA HIS A 317 12.13 -12.94 23.37
C HIS A 317 13.09 -11.89 22.78
N VAL A 318 12.57 -10.91 22.05
CA VAL A 318 13.39 -9.93 21.34
C VAL A 318 14.04 -8.96 22.33
N THR A 319 15.34 -8.76 22.16
CA THR A 319 16.19 -7.93 23.01
C THR A 319 17.13 -7.07 22.18
N ALA A 320 17.75 -6.07 22.78
CA ALA A 320 18.76 -5.24 22.11
C ALA A 320 19.94 -6.06 21.54
N ALA A 321 20.23 -7.25 22.10
CA ALA A 321 21.26 -8.16 21.59
C ALA A 321 20.92 -8.71 20.19
N HIS A 322 19.64 -8.93 19.90
CA HIS A 322 19.20 -9.29 18.55
C HIS A 322 19.54 -8.16 17.57
N ALA A 323 19.09 -6.94 17.85
CA ALA A 323 19.36 -5.78 17.00
C ALA A 323 20.86 -5.55 16.78
N ALA A 324 21.66 -5.60 17.85
CA ALA A 324 23.12 -5.43 17.79
C ALA A 324 23.80 -6.48 16.88
N SER A 325 23.36 -7.74 16.96
CA SER A 325 23.87 -8.82 16.12
C SER A 325 23.64 -8.56 14.63
N TRP A 326 22.46 -8.04 14.28
CA TRP A 326 22.11 -7.69 12.91
C TRP A 326 22.85 -6.44 12.40
N PHE A 327 22.94 -5.39 13.22
CA PHE A 327 23.75 -4.20 12.90
C PHE A 327 25.23 -4.55 12.71
N GLY A 328 25.77 -5.46 13.53
CA GLY A 328 27.15 -5.93 13.44
C GLY A 328 27.49 -6.66 12.13
N ARG A 329 26.50 -7.08 11.35
CA ARG A 329 26.69 -7.72 10.04
C ARG A 329 26.61 -6.78 8.85
N VAL A 330 26.34 -5.49 9.08
CA VAL A 330 26.39 -4.46 8.04
C VAL A 330 27.83 -4.25 7.60
N THR A 331 28.10 -4.45 6.31
CA THR A 331 29.45 -4.27 5.75
C THR A 331 29.77 -2.78 5.61
N ARG A 332 30.93 -2.34 6.09
CA ARG A 332 31.40 -0.97 5.84
C ARG A 332 31.72 -0.79 4.36
N ILE A 333 31.08 0.18 3.70
CA ILE A 333 31.39 0.56 2.32
C ILE A 333 32.35 1.75 2.37
N PRO A 334 33.60 1.61 1.91
CA PRO A 334 34.52 2.74 1.83
C PRO A 334 33.95 3.83 0.92
N HIS A 335 34.00 5.08 1.37
CA HIS A 335 33.71 6.22 0.51
C HIS A 335 34.84 6.36 -0.52
N GLN A 336 34.64 5.86 -1.74
CA GLN A 336 35.43 6.31 -2.87
C GLN A 336 34.92 7.71 -3.24
N ARG A 337 35.66 8.76 -2.86
CA ARG A 337 35.42 10.09 -3.40
C ARG A 337 35.69 10.00 -4.90
N GLY A 338 34.63 10.03 -5.70
CA GLY A 338 34.71 10.05 -7.17
C GLY A 338 35.21 11.38 -7.73
N PHE A 339 36.11 12.08 -7.04
CA PHE A 339 36.89 13.17 -7.63
C PHE A 339 38.11 12.54 -8.28
N ASN A 340 37.94 12.10 -9.52
CA ASN A 340 39.05 11.91 -10.45
C ASN A 340 39.06 13.10 -11.42
N ASP A 341 40.22 13.41 -12.00
CA ASP A 341 40.35 14.50 -12.98
C ASP A 341 39.41 14.33 -14.20
N ALA A 342 38.91 13.11 -14.43
CA ALA A 342 37.92 12.81 -15.46
C ALA A 342 36.50 13.33 -15.16
N ASN A 343 36.18 13.63 -13.89
CA ASN A 343 34.88 14.17 -13.46
C ASN A 343 35.00 15.60 -12.90
N TYR A 344 36.18 16.23 -13.01
CA TYR A 344 36.40 17.62 -12.63
C TYR A 344 36.05 18.53 -13.81
N ILE A 345 35.00 19.34 -13.66
CA ILE A 345 34.71 20.43 -14.59
C ILE A 345 35.50 21.63 -14.09
N ASP A 346 36.63 21.91 -14.74
CA ASP A 346 37.39 23.11 -14.48
C ASP A 346 36.69 24.36 -15.06
N ASP A 347 37.15 25.54 -14.68
CA ASP A 347 36.56 26.81 -15.14
C ASP A 347 36.59 26.93 -16.68
N HIS A 348 37.54 26.26 -17.33
CA HIS A 348 37.65 26.22 -18.78
C HIS A 348 36.53 25.37 -19.42
N ALA A 349 36.30 24.16 -18.91
CA ALA A 349 35.22 23.27 -19.32
C ALA A 349 33.84 23.88 -19.01
N LEU A 350 33.69 24.56 -17.87
CA LEU A 350 32.47 25.28 -17.52
C LEU A 350 32.20 26.44 -18.50
N ALA A 351 33.24 27.19 -18.89
CA ALA A 351 33.12 28.24 -19.90
C ALA A 351 32.72 27.69 -21.28
N GLN A 352 33.25 26.54 -21.69
CA GLN A 352 32.87 25.87 -22.94
C GLN A 352 31.42 25.39 -22.93
N ILE A 353 30.96 24.78 -21.83
CA ILE A 353 29.55 24.35 -21.68
C ILE A 353 28.63 25.56 -21.75
N THR A 354 28.98 26.64 -21.06
CA THR A 354 28.17 27.87 -21.03
C THR A 354 28.11 28.54 -22.41
N ALA A 355 29.22 28.55 -23.15
CA ALA A 355 29.28 29.07 -24.51
C ALA A 355 28.47 28.23 -25.52
N ALA A 356 28.29 26.94 -25.27
CA ALA A 356 27.53 26.02 -26.12
C ALA A 356 26.02 25.98 -25.82
N LEU A 357 25.56 26.53 -24.69
CA LEU A 357 24.14 26.57 -24.31
C LEU A 357 23.20 27.13 -25.41
N PRO A 358 23.57 28.18 -26.18
CA PRO A 358 22.71 28.70 -27.25
C PRO A 358 22.46 27.68 -28.38
N LEU A 359 23.33 26.69 -28.57
CA LEU A 359 23.18 25.66 -29.60
C LEU A 359 22.10 24.62 -29.24
N ILE A 360 21.83 24.42 -27.96
CA ILE A 360 20.81 23.48 -27.46
C ILE A 360 19.39 24.02 -27.73
N GLY A 361 19.24 25.34 -27.87
CA GLY A 361 17.97 26.00 -28.19
C GLY A 361 17.66 26.14 -29.68
N LEU A 362 18.55 25.71 -30.58
CA LEU A 362 18.32 25.82 -32.01
C LEU A 362 17.38 24.72 -32.51
N PRO A 363 16.37 25.05 -33.33
CA PRO A 363 15.53 24.03 -33.96
C PRO A 363 16.37 23.13 -34.87
N ALA A 364 16.12 21.83 -34.80
CA ALA A 364 16.83 20.85 -35.63
C ALA A 364 16.61 21.19 -37.12
N PRO A 365 17.66 21.13 -37.97
CA PRO A 365 17.51 21.38 -39.40
C PRO A 365 16.58 20.33 -40.00
N SER A 366 15.49 20.80 -40.61
CA SER A 366 14.55 19.98 -41.38
C SER A 366 15.29 19.21 -42.47
N ARG A 367 15.21 17.87 -42.42
CA ARG A 367 15.60 17.00 -43.53
C ARG A 367 14.39 16.70 -44.40
#